data_AF-A0A9P9MMK1-F1
#
_entry.id   AF-A0A9P9MMK1-F1
#
_cell.length_a   1.000
_cell.length_b   1.000
_cell.length_c   1.000
_cell.angle_alpha   90.00
_cell.angle_beta   90.00
_cell.angle_gamma   90.00
#
_symmetry.space_group_name_H-M   'P 1'
#
loop_
_entity.id
_entity.type
_entity.pdbx_description
1 polymer ?
#
loop_
_entity_poly.entity_id
_entity_poly.type
_entity_poly.pdbx_seq_one_letter_code
_entity_poly.pdbx_strand_id
1 'polypeptide(L)'
;MSSLLSTSFYLFLLFSSVFAFNHPGLLVNNADIARIKTKLSTRADPWQASWNKLKSLRYSQSTYVDQAVSRVHRGTFNGVKSNADLLWHDVAAAFNLAVRWKIEGNASYAETASNILGAWGRTLNALDNSDDQYLLAGLQGYQLVNAAELLRDYTPFESSSNARAFTTMFQDIFVYRNLFFLNHQAPSEHNVKHFHANWELCNMASAMAFGVYTDNAMLFDFVVEYFKSGTGNGAINNAITNLVLEPGTGLLGVIAQQAWNQGVDLYGYNDSRILHGAEYFARYNLGNDVPFEPWTNSIVSFTHISLDSRGAVRPTWELLYAHYTTLFKNYTAESTQSSFKPGVGLGGEGSGHFDGVGWGSLLHRLGEDYVPAVSSTSLASQPTTSSNPFVASSASTLLTKTSAYVTKSPSMSFQTSTVTIITTSQSVLGTSSVPTTASEATSVNACARKHRTRT
;
A
#
# COMPACT_ATOMS: atom_id res chain seq x y z
N MET A 1 -26.08 26.54 62.64
CA MET A 1 -25.11 26.54 61.53
C MET A 1 -25.08 25.13 60.95
N SER A 2 -25.60 24.92 59.74
CA SER A 2 -25.59 23.62 59.06
C SER A 2 -25.52 23.87 57.56
N SER A 3 -24.34 23.70 56.96
CA SER A 3 -24.10 23.95 55.54
C SER A 3 -24.37 22.69 54.72
N LEU A 4 -25.33 22.77 53.80
CA LEU A 4 -25.49 21.78 52.74
C LEU A 4 -24.42 22.00 51.67
N LEU A 5 -23.54 21.02 51.46
CA LEU A 5 -22.66 21.00 50.30
C LEU A 5 -23.47 20.60 49.06
N SER A 6 -23.48 21.46 48.04
CA SER A 6 -23.99 21.11 46.72
C SER A 6 -22.84 20.56 45.86
N THR A 7 -22.81 19.25 45.62
CA THR A 7 -21.86 18.62 44.69
C THR A 7 -22.42 18.65 43.26
N SER A 8 -21.95 19.59 42.46
CA SER A 8 -22.27 19.64 41.01
C SER A 8 -21.54 18.51 40.27
N PHE A 9 -22.29 17.59 39.70
CA PHE A 9 -21.75 16.51 38.86
C PHE A 9 -21.54 17.05 37.43
N TYR A 10 -20.29 17.27 37.03
CA TYR A 10 -19.96 17.64 35.65
C TYR A 10 -20.02 16.40 34.75
N LEU A 11 -21.09 16.30 33.96
CA LEU A 11 -21.23 15.28 32.92
C LEU A 11 -20.27 15.60 31.76
N PHE A 12 -19.08 15.00 31.76
CA PHE A 12 -18.20 15.00 30.60
C PHE A 12 -18.84 14.17 29.48
N LEU A 13 -19.49 14.86 28.53
CA LEU A 13 -19.85 14.28 27.24
C LEU A 13 -18.55 14.02 26.46
N LEU A 14 -18.09 12.77 26.51
CA LEU A 14 -17.11 12.26 25.57
C LEU A 14 -17.75 12.24 24.18
N PHE A 15 -17.56 13.32 23.44
CA PHE A 15 -17.76 13.30 21.99
C PHE A 15 -16.68 12.38 21.40
N SER A 16 -17.03 11.12 21.21
CA SER A 16 -16.30 10.25 20.30
C SER A 16 -16.42 10.85 18.90
N SER A 17 -15.41 11.61 18.49
CA SER A 17 -15.25 12.07 17.12
C SER A 17 -15.15 10.84 16.23
N VAL A 18 -16.28 10.44 15.62
CA VAL A 18 -16.28 9.38 14.62
C VAL A 18 -15.46 9.89 13.44
N PHE A 19 -14.28 9.30 13.26
CA PHE A 19 -13.44 9.58 12.11
C PHE A 19 -14.17 9.07 10.86
N ALA A 20 -14.66 10.00 10.04
CA ALA A 20 -15.31 9.71 8.78
C ALA A 20 -14.28 9.80 7.65
N PHE A 21 -14.21 8.79 6.81
CA PHE A 21 -13.31 8.80 5.66
C PHE A 21 -13.80 9.80 4.59
N ASN A 22 -12.84 10.48 3.96
CA ASN A 22 -13.08 11.33 2.81
C ASN A 22 -13.23 10.46 1.55
N HIS A 23 -14.24 10.75 0.73
CA HIS A 23 -14.53 10.02 -0.50
C HIS A 23 -14.81 10.95 -1.71
N PRO A 24 -14.28 10.66 -2.91
CA PRO A 24 -13.13 9.78 -3.12
C PRO A 24 -11.90 10.35 -2.40
N GLY A 25 -11.15 9.50 -1.70
CA GLY A 25 -10.02 9.93 -0.86
C GLY A 25 -8.81 8.99 -0.85
N LEU A 26 -8.64 8.21 -1.92
CA LEU A 26 -7.43 7.42 -2.16
C LEU A 26 -6.39 8.23 -2.95
N LEU A 27 -5.92 7.78 -4.11
CA LEU A 27 -4.92 8.52 -4.91
C LEU A 27 -5.53 9.70 -5.68
N VAL A 28 -6.85 9.79 -5.77
CA VAL A 28 -7.56 10.86 -6.47
C VAL A 28 -8.71 11.32 -5.60
N ASN A 29 -8.76 12.63 -5.31
CA ASN A 29 -9.82 13.25 -4.54
C ASN A 29 -10.64 14.27 -5.37
N ASN A 30 -11.68 14.86 -4.76
CA ASN A 30 -12.54 15.84 -5.44
C ASN A 30 -11.79 17.12 -5.88
N ALA A 31 -10.75 17.55 -5.17
CA ALA A 31 -9.92 18.68 -5.57
C ALA A 31 -9.02 18.35 -6.77
N ASP A 32 -8.54 17.10 -6.88
CA ASP A 32 -7.82 16.61 -8.05
C ASP A 32 -8.71 16.56 -9.29
N ILE A 33 -9.93 16.04 -9.15
CA ILE A 33 -10.95 16.00 -10.20
C ILE A 33 -11.28 17.42 -10.69
N ALA A 34 -11.46 18.38 -9.77
CA ALA A 34 -11.70 19.78 -10.10
C ALA A 34 -10.51 20.44 -10.80
N ARG A 35 -9.27 20.18 -10.32
CA ARG A 35 -8.02 20.66 -10.94
C ARG A 35 -7.89 20.15 -12.38
N ILE A 36 -8.10 18.85 -12.60
CA ILE A 36 -8.04 18.24 -13.93
C ILE A 36 -9.07 18.89 -14.86
N LYS A 37 -10.35 18.99 -14.45
CA LYS A 37 -11.39 19.64 -15.27
C LYS A 37 -11.02 21.07 -15.65
N THR A 38 -10.49 21.84 -14.71
CA THR A 38 -10.02 23.22 -14.95
C THR A 38 -8.89 23.25 -15.97
N LYS A 39 -7.80 22.49 -15.75
CA LYS A 39 -6.64 22.48 -16.65
C LYS A 39 -6.98 21.95 -18.06
N LEU A 40 -7.93 21.02 -18.19
CA LEU A 40 -8.41 20.55 -19.49
C LEU A 40 -9.32 21.56 -20.19
N SER A 41 -10.14 22.32 -19.46
CA SER A 41 -10.97 23.39 -20.05
C SER A 41 -10.12 24.49 -20.71
N THR A 42 -8.95 24.78 -20.14
CA THR A 42 -7.96 25.73 -20.68
C THR A 42 -6.94 25.09 -21.61
N ARG A 43 -7.04 23.78 -21.90
CA ARG A 43 -6.07 22.98 -22.67
C ARG A 43 -4.62 23.11 -22.18
N ALA A 44 -4.42 23.26 -20.87
CA ALA A 44 -3.10 23.45 -20.28
C ALA A 44 -2.27 22.16 -20.30
N ASP A 45 -1.02 22.26 -20.73
CA ASP A 45 -0.05 21.16 -20.64
C ASP A 45 0.71 21.16 -19.30
N PRO A 46 1.14 19.97 -18.82
CA PRO A 46 1.08 18.66 -19.48
C PRO A 46 -0.24 17.89 -19.26
N TRP A 47 -1.24 18.44 -18.56
CA TRP A 47 -2.53 17.77 -18.32
C TRP A 47 -3.22 17.41 -19.65
N GLN A 48 -3.23 18.33 -20.62
CA GLN A 48 -3.85 18.12 -21.93
C GLN A 48 -3.17 17.02 -22.75
N ALA A 49 -1.84 17.00 -22.84
CA ALA A 49 -1.08 15.91 -23.44
C ALA A 49 -1.33 14.57 -22.73
N SER A 50 -1.28 14.55 -21.40
CA SER A 50 -1.56 13.35 -20.58
C SER A 50 -2.96 12.79 -20.85
N TRP A 51 -3.95 13.68 -20.94
CA TRP A 51 -5.34 13.31 -21.19
C TRP A 51 -5.58 12.75 -22.59
N ASN A 52 -4.96 13.36 -23.60
CA ASN A 52 -5.01 12.83 -24.95
C ASN A 52 -4.36 11.46 -25.04
N LYS A 53 -3.27 11.22 -24.29
CA LYS A 53 -2.66 9.90 -24.22
C LYS A 53 -3.52 8.88 -23.48
N LEU A 54 -4.15 9.24 -22.36
CA LEU A 54 -5.12 8.38 -21.65
C LEU A 54 -6.24 7.92 -22.60
N LYS A 55 -6.89 8.84 -23.30
CA LYS A 55 -7.98 8.52 -24.25
C LYS A 55 -7.55 7.68 -25.45
N SER A 56 -6.25 7.64 -25.79
CA SER A 56 -5.73 6.85 -26.92
C SER A 56 -5.59 5.35 -26.64
N LEU A 57 -5.67 4.93 -25.37
CA LEU A 57 -5.41 3.54 -24.97
C LEU A 57 -6.62 2.62 -25.18
N ARG A 58 -6.36 1.35 -25.53
CA ARG A 58 -7.40 0.30 -25.57
C ARG A 58 -8.13 0.15 -24.24
N TYR A 59 -7.38 0.24 -23.13
CA TYR A 59 -7.87 0.18 -21.75
C TYR A 59 -8.82 1.33 -21.39
N SER A 60 -8.84 2.41 -22.16
CA SER A 60 -9.62 3.62 -21.87
C SER A 60 -10.92 3.73 -22.69
N GLN A 61 -11.31 2.69 -23.42
CA GLN A 61 -12.52 2.69 -24.27
C GLN A 61 -13.67 1.99 -23.54
N SER A 62 -14.89 2.54 -23.61
CA SER A 62 -16.08 1.89 -23.02
C SER A 62 -16.45 0.56 -23.70
N THR A 63 -15.86 0.26 -24.86
CA THR A 63 -15.99 -1.04 -25.55
C THR A 63 -14.99 -2.08 -25.05
N TYR A 64 -14.22 -1.80 -24.00
CA TYR A 64 -13.34 -2.78 -23.36
C TYR A 64 -14.18 -3.91 -22.75
N VAL A 65 -13.69 -5.14 -22.85
CA VAL A 65 -14.33 -6.35 -22.29
C VAL A 65 -13.31 -6.98 -21.34
N ASP A 66 -13.76 -7.39 -20.16
CA ASP A 66 -12.91 -8.00 -19.15
C ASP A 66 -12.37 -9.37 -19.58
N GLN A 67 -11.31 -9.78 -18.89
CA GLN A 67 -10.59 -11.03 -19.08
C GLN A 67 -10.57 -11.83 -17.77
N ALA A 68 -11.64 -11.73 -16.96
CA ALA A 68 -11.71 -12.31 -15.62
C ALA A 68 -11.54 -13.84 -15.63
N VAL A 69 -10.67 -14.34 -14.75
CA VAL A 69 -10.36 -15.77 -14.61
C VAL A 69 -10.42 -16.21 -13.16
N SER A 70 -10.70 -17.50 -12.94
CA SER A 70 -10.87 -18.07 -11.59
C SER A 70 -9.59 -18.15 -10.77
N ARG A 71 -8.43 -18.22 -11.45
CA ARG A 71 -7.11 -18.19 -10.83
C ARG A 71 -6.11 -17.36 -11.63
N VAL A 72 -5.37 -16.51 -10.92
CA VAL A 72 -4.27 -15.70 -11.48
C VAL A 72 -2.93 -16.19 -10.95
N HIS A 73 -1.97 -16.37 -11.85
CA HIS A 73 -0.59 -16.74 -11.56
C HIS A 73 0.33 -15.59 -11.97
N ARG A 74 1.04 -15.01 -11.01
CA ARG A 74 1.99 -13.92 -11.26
C ARG A 74 3.21 -14.42 -12.03
N GLY A 75 3.84 -15.48 -11.52
CA GLY A 75 4.95 -16.18 -12.15
C GLY A 75 4.53 -17.48 -12.84
N THR A 76 5.44 -18.07 -13.62
CA THR A 76 5.28 -19.46 -14.07
C THR A 76 5.76 -20.38 -12.95
N PHE A 77 4.86 -21.14 -12.34
CA PHE A 77 5.13 -21.96 -11.15
C PHE A 77 4.58 -23.38 -11.33
N ASN A 78 5.36 -24.39 -10.95
CA ASN A 78 5.02 -25.82 -11.06
C ASN A 78 4.44 -26.23 -12.44
N GLY A 79 4.98 -25.66 -13.53
CA GLY A 79 4.54 -25.92 -14.90
C GLY A 79 3.29 -25.16 -15.36
N VAL A 80 2.60 -24.46 -14.45
CA VAL A 80 1.48 -23.57 -14.79
C VAL A 80 2.06 -22.22 -15.25
N LYS A 81 1.64 -21.76 -16.44
CA LYS A 81 2.08 -20.48 -17.01
C LYS A 81 1.47 -19.30 -16.26
N SER A 82 2.23 -18.20 -16.18
CA SER A 82 1.72 -16.90 -15.74
C SER A 82 0.57 -16.42 -16.62
N ASN A 83 -0.45 -15.84 -16.00
CA ASN A 83 -1.61 -15.18 -16.65
C ASN A 83 -2.00 -13.88 -15.92
N ALA A 84 -1.03 -13.27 -15.21
CA ALA A 84 -1.15 -12.02 -14.47
C ALA A 84 -1.58 -10.82 -15.32
N ASP A 85 -1.27 -10.89 -16.61
CA ASP A 85 -1.54 -9.88 -17.62
C ASP A 85 -3.04 -9.61 -17.79
N LEU A 86 -3.86 -10.67 -17.72
CA LEU A 86 -5.31 -10.56 -17.74
C LEU A 86 -5.81 -9.64 -16.61
N LEU A 87 -5.29 -9.82 -15.39
CA LEU A 87 -5.66 -8.97 -14.26
C LEU A 87 -5.09 -7.56 -14.42
N TRP A 88 -3.80 -7.40 -14.75
CA TRP A 88 -3.19 -6.08 -14.76
C TRP A 88 -3.70 -5.18 -15.91
N HIS A 89 -4.14 -5.76 -17.03
CA HIS A 89 -4.80 -5.05 -18.13
C HIS A 89 -6.21 -4.57 -17.73
N ASP A 90 -6.97 -5.43 -17.06
CA ASP A 90 -8.32 -5.11 -16.58
C ASP A 90 -8.32 -4.08 -15.46
N VAL A 91 -7.35 -4.16 -14.54
CA VAL A 91 -7.12 -3.16 -13.50
C VAL A 91 -6.80 -1.79 -14.10
N ALA A 92 -5.93 -1.75 -15.10
CA ALA A 92 -5.63 -0.52 -15.85
C ALA A 92 -6.88 0.03 -16.56
N ALA A 93 -7.71 -0.85 -17.12
CA ALA A 93 -8.95 -0.45 -17.77
C ALA A 93 -9.97 0.12 -16.78
N ALA A 94 -10.28 -0.60 -15.69
CA ALA A 94 -11.21 -0.14 -14.66
C ALA A 94 -10.81 1.23 -14.10
N PHE A 95 -9.54 1.43 -13.75
CA PHE A 95 -9.05 2.72 -13.25
C PHE A 95 -9.15 3.83 -14.30
N ASN A 96 -8.65 3.60 -15.52
CA ASN A 96 -8.71 4.62 -16.58
C ASN A 96 -10.15 5.00 -16.92
N LEU A 97 -11.06 4.03 -16.97
CA LEU A 97 -12.48 4.24 -17.25
C LEU A 97 -13.20 4.99 -16.11
N ALA A 98 -12.91 4.67 -14.85
CA ALA A 98 -13.44 5.42 -13.71
C ALA A 98 -12.95 6.88 -13.71
N VAL A 99 -11.67 7.13 -14.03
CA VAL A 99 -11.14 8.49 -14.27
C VAL A 99 -11.86 9.17 -15.44
N ARG A 100 -12.09 8.47 -16.56
CA ARG A 100 -12.85 9.03 -17.70
C ARG A 100 -14.27 9.41 -17.32
N TRP A 101 -14.96 8.59 -16.54
CA TRP A 101 -16.29 8.93 -16.03
C TRP A 101 -16.24 10.21 -15.17
N LYS A 102 -15.34 10.28 -14.18
CA LYS A 102 -15.24 11.44 -13.29
C LYS A 102 -14.96 12.76 -14.02
N ILE A 103 -14.18 12.71 -15.10
CA ILE A 103 -13.81 13.90 -15.88
C ILE A 103 -14.83 14.24 -16.96
N GLU A 104 -15.29 13.26 -17.76
CA GLU A 104 -16.18 13.49 -18.92
C GLU A 104 -17.67 13.43 -18.58
N GLY A 105 -18.05 12.81 -17.46
CA GLY A 105 -19.45 12.60 -17.05
C GLY A 105 -20.20 11.51 -17.83
N ASN A 106 -19.57 10.90 -18.85
CA ASN A 106 -20.21 9.85 -19.65
C ASN A 106 -20.32 8.54 -18.86
N ALA A 107 -21.55 8.13 -18.56
CA ALA A 107 -21.87 6.95 -17.76
C ALA A 107 -21.37 5.63 -18.36
N SER A 108 -21.13 5.53 -19.68
CA SER A 108 -20.64 4.28 -20.29
C SER A 108 -19.26 3.88 -19.77
N TYR A 109 -18.41 4.83 -19.36
CA TYR A 109 -17.11 4.48 -18.76
C TYR A 109 -17.28 3.92 -17.34
N ALA A 110 -18.22 4.45 -16.55
CA ALA A 110 -18.52 3.90 -15.22
C ALA A 110 -19.17 2.52 -15.29
N GLU A 111 -20.06 2.31 -16.27
CA GLU A 111 -20.67 1.00 -16.54
C GLU A 111 -19.61 -0.05 -16.90
N THR A 112 -18.71 0.24 -17.85
CA THR A 112 -17.63 -0.68 -18.21
C THR A 112 -16.68 -0.95 -17.05
N ALA A 113 -16.29 0.08 -16.27
CA ALA A 113 -15.47 -0.10 -15.07
C ALA A 113 -16.16 -0.96 -13.99
N SER A 114 -17.45 -0.70 -13.74
CA SER A 114 -18.32 -1.49 -12.84
C SER A 114 -18.37 -2.96 -13.27
N ASN A 115 -18.52 -3.22 -14.57
CA ASN A 115 -18.59 -4.57 -15.12
C ASN A 115 -17.27 -5.32 -14.95
N ILE A 116 -16.11 -4.69 -15.20
CA ILE A 116 -14.80 -5.30 -14.95
C ILE A 116 -14.65 -5.70 -13.46
N LEU A 117 -14.90 -4.76 -12.53
CA LEU A 117 -14.79 -5.05 -11.09
C LEU A 117 -15.76 -6.16 -10.64
N GLY A 118 -16.99 -6.16 -11.16
CA GLY A 118 -17.98 -7.19 -10.88
C GLY A 118 -17.66 -8.55 -11.51
N ALA A 119 -17.02 -8.60 -12.68
CA ALA A 119 -16.60 -9.83 -13.33
C ALA A 119 -15.47 -10.52 -12.54
N TRP A 120 -14.44 -9.77 -12.15
CA TRP A 120 -13.39 -10.26 -11.24
C TRP A 120 -13.99 -10.69 -9.89
N GLY A 121 -14.87 -9.86 -9.32
CA GLY A 121 -15.54 -10.16 -8.04
C GLY A 121 -16.41 -11.44 -8.05
N ARG A 122 -16.95 -11.84 -9.19
CA ARG A 122 -17.72 -13.09 -9.34
C ARG A 122 -16.88 -14.30 -9.71
N THR A 123 -15.73 -14.10 -10.34
CA THR A 123 -15.00 -15.18 -11.03
C THR A 123 -13.77 -15.62 -10.25
N LEU A 124 -12.97 -14.67 -9.75
CA LEU A 124 -11.71 -14.94 -9.07
C LEU A 124 -11.96 -15.59 -7.70
N ASN A 125 -11.38 -16.77 -7.49
CA ASN A 125 -11.48 -17.51 -6.23
C ASN A 125 -10.11 -17.89 -5.63
N ALA A 126 -9.02 -17.72 -6.37
CA ALA A 126 -7.67 -17.95 -5.86
C ALA A 126 -6.59 -17.17 -6.62
N LEU A 127 -5.48 -16.91 -5.95
CA LEU A 127 -4.20 -16.56 -6.61
C LEU A 127 -3.36 -17.83 -6.79
N ASP A 128 -2.13 -17.72 -7.27
CA ASP A 128 -1.20 -18.85 -7.27
C ASP A 128 -0.76 -19.26 -5.85
N ASN A 129 0.02 -20.34 -5.77
CA ASN A 129 0.50 -20.91 -4.52
C ASN A 129 1.99 -20.59 -4.26
N SER A 130 2.60 -19.69 -5.03
CA SER A 130 3.97 -19.20 -4.81
C SER A 130 3.94 -17.92 -3.98
N ASP A 131 5.08 -17.44 -3.48
CA ASP A 131 5.12 -16.18 -2.73
C ASP A 131 4.71 -14.97 -3.60
N ASP A 132 4.90 -15.03 -4.93
CA ASP A 132 4.53 -13.96 -5.86
C ASP A 132 3.03 -13.57 -5.79
N GLN A 133 2.17 -14.41 -5.22
CA GLN A 133 0.77 -14.07 -4.92
C GLN A 133 0.64 -12.84 -4.01
N TYR A 134 1.57 -12.62 -3.07
CA TYR A 134 1.56 -11.46 -2.17
C TYR A 134 1.94 -10.17 -2.91
N LEU A 135 2.85 -10.25 -3.90
CA LEU A 135 3.12 -9.13 -4.79
C LEU A 135 1.91 -8.80 -5.66
N LEU A 136 1.20 -9.80 -6.19
CA LEU A 136 -0.02 -9.58 -6.98
C LEU A 136 -1.14 -8.94 -6.11
N ALA A 137 -1.40 -9.50 -4.93
CA ALA A 137 -2.41 -9.01 -4.00
C ALA A 137 -2.15 -7.58 -3.55
N GLY A 138 -0.90 -7.23 -3.28
CA GLY A 138 -0.50 -5.87 -3.00
C GLY A 138 -0.63 -4.96 -4.23
N LEU A 139 0.11 -5.25 -5.29
CA LEU A 139 0.33 -4.34 -6.42
C LEU A 139 -0.90 -4.12 -7.29
N GLN A 140 -1.69 -5.15 -7.57
CA GLN A 140 -2.96 -4.98 -8.31
C GLN A 140 -4.12 -4.65 -7.36
N GLY A 141 -4.03 -5.02 -6.07
CA GLY A 141 -5.10 -4.77 -5.10
C GLY A 141 -5.36 -3.29 -4.81
N TYR A 142 -4.32 -2.49 -4.51
CA TYR A 142 -4.56 -1.05 -4.25
C TYR A 142 -5.15 -0.34 -5.48
N GLN A 143 -4.78 -0.77 -6.69
CA GLN A 143 -5.27 -0.20 -7.95
C GLN A 143 -6.75 -0.55 -8.20
N LEU A 144 -7.15 -1.81 -7.94
CA LEU A 144 -8.55 -2.24 -7.97
C LEU A 144 -9.43 -1.37 -7.07
N VAL A 145 -8.99 -1.14 -5.82
CA VAL A 145 -9.78 -0.35 -4.87
C VAL A 145 -9.79 1.13 -5.26
N ASN A 146 -8.68 1.68 -5.78
CA ASN A 146 -8.66 3.03 -6.35
C ASN A 146 -9.64 3.19 -7.52
N ALA A 147 -9.87 2.15 -8.32
CA ALA A 147 -10.90 2.16 -9.36
C ALA A 147 -12.33 2.09 -8.77
N ALA A 148 -12.57 1.23 -7.78
CA ALA A 148 -13.88 1.08 -7.12
C ALA A 148 -14.29 2.35 -6.34
N GLU A 149 -13.36 2.97 -5.62
CA GLU A 149 -13.54 4.24 -4.91
C GLU A 149 -13.95 5.37 -5.86
N LEU A 150 -13.37 5.41 -7.07
CA LEU A 150 -13.76 6.35 -8.12
C LEU A 150 -15.15 6.08 -8.71
N LEU A 151 -15.84 5.01 -8.33
CA LEU A 151 -17.22 4.69 -8.72
C LEU A 151 -18.24 4.77 -7.56
N ARG A 152 -17.83 5.15 -6.34
CA ARG A 152 -18.68 5.14 -5.13
C ARG A 152 -19.95 6.01 -5.23
N ASP A 153 -19.88 7.11 -5.98
CA ASP A 153 -21.01 8.00 -6.31
C ASP A 153 -21.73 7.62 -7.62
N TYR A 154 -21.28 6.58 -8.34
CA TYR A 154 -22.02 5.99 -9.44
C TYR A 154 -23.04 4.99 -8.87
N THR A 155 -24.25 5.48 -8.57
CA THR A 155 -25.34 4.70 -7.96
C THR A 155 -25.58 3.32 -8.61
N PRO A 156 -25.49 3.14 -9.95
CA PRO A 156 -25.62 1.82 -10.57
C PRO A 156 -24.50 0.84 -10.24
N PHE A 157 -23.28 1.27 -9.87
CA PHE A 157 -22.27 0.38 -9.28
C PHE A 157 -22.55 0.13 -7.81
N GLU A 158 -22.67 1.19 -7.00
CA GLU A 158 -22.78 1.11 -5.53
C GLU A 158 -23.94 0.20 -5.08
N SER A 159 -25.10 0.29 -5.74
CA SER A 159 -26.27 -0.54 -5.41
C SER A 159 -26.23 -1.97 -6.02
N SER A 160 -25.28 -2.28 -6.89
CA SER A 160 -25.28 -3.52 -7.70
C SER A 160 -24.70 -4.75 -7.01
N SER A 161 -24.94 -5.90 -7.63
CA SER A 161 -24.19 -7.12 -7.35
C SER A 161 -22.71 -7.04 -7.77
N ASN A 162 -22.30 -6.09 -8.64
CA ASN A 162 -20.89 -5.89 -8.99
C ASN A 162 -20.10 -5.38 -7.78
N ALA A 163 -20.55 -4.31 -7.13
CA ALA A 163 -19.89 -3.74 -5.94
C ALA A 163 -19.83 -4.75 -4.78
N ARG A 164 -20.92 -5.49 -4.54
CA ARG A 164 -20.95 -6.55 -3.51
C ARG A 164 -19.98 -7.69 -3.83
N ALA A 165 -20.00 -8.24 -5.05
CA ALA A 165 -19.11 -9.32 -5.45
C ALA A 165 -17.64 -8.89 -5.41
N PHE A 166 -17.33 -7.67 -5.88
CA PHE A 166 -16.00 -7.08 -5.76
C PHE A 166 -15.55 -7.00 -4.29
N THR A 167 -16.38 -6.46 -3.41
CA THR A 167 -16.04 -6.26 -1.99
C THR A 167 -15.82 -7.58 -1.26
N THR A 168 -16.66 -8.60 -1.49
CA THR A 168 -16.48 -9.95 -0.92
C THR A 168 -15.19 -10.60 -1.43
N MET A 169 -14.97 -10.64 -2.74
CA MET A 169 -13.76 -11.22 -3.34
C MET A 169 -12.48 -10.52 -2.84
N PHE A 170 -12.52 -9.19 -2.71
CA PHE A 170 -11.39 -8.42 -2.21
C PHE A 170 -11.10 -8.71 -0.74
N GLN A 171 -12.14 -8.83 0.10
CA GLN A 171 -11.99 -9.21 1.51
C GLN A 171 -11.44 -10.63 1.68
N ASP A 172 -11.98 -11.60 0.94
CA ASP A 172 -11.66 -13.03 1.08
C ASP A 172 -10.29 -13.41 0.48
N ILE A 173 -9.87 -12.72 -0.59
CA ILE A 173 -8.62 -13.02 -1.30
C ILE A 173 -7.54 -11.98 -0.98
N PHE A 174 -7.81 -10.70 -1.28
CA PHE A 174 -6.76 -9.67 -1.24
C PHE A 174 -6.45 -9.25 0.21
N VAL A 175 -7.44 -8.86 1.01
CA VAL A 175 -7.21 -8.47 2.42
C VAL A 175 -6.66 -9.64 3.23
N TYR A 176 -7.17 -10.86 3.03
CA TYR A 176 -6.58 -12.04 3.65
C TYR A 176 -5.08 -12.16 3.35
N ARG A 177 -4.67 -12.05 2.07
CA ARG A 177 -3.24 -12.17 1.69
C ARG A 177 -2.40 -11.00 2.20
N ASN A 178 -2.93 -9.78 2.13
CA ASN A 178 -2.29 -8.59 2.67
C ASN A 178 -1.99 -8.76 4.16
N LEU A 179 -2.99 -9.14 4.96
CA LEU A 179 -2.83 -9.30 6.41
C LEU A 179 -2.04 -10.55 6.79
N PHE A 180 -2.16 -11.66 6.05
CA PHE A 180 -1.38 -12.86 6.30
C PHE A 180 0.13 -12.59 6.16
N PHE A 181 0.52 -11.84 5.12
CA PHE A 181 1.90 -11.42 4.88
C PHE A 181 2.35 -10.34 5.88
N LEU A 182 1.56 -9.29 6.11
CA LEU A 182 1.94 -8.23 7.06
C LEU A 182 2.01 -8.73 8.51
N ASN A 183 1.28 -9.78 8.89
CA ASN A 183 1.42 -10.43 10.20
C ASN A 183 2.50 -11.52 10.23
N HIS A 184 3.35 -11.61 9.20
CA HIS A 184 4.46 -12.56 9.08
C HIS A 184 4.05 -14.03 9.25
N GLN A 185 2.90 -14.41 8.68
CA GLN A 185 2.34 -15.76 8.81
C GLN A 185 2.74 -16.67 7.63
N ALA A 186 3.33 -16.15 6.56
CA ALA A 186 3.76 -16.99 5.45
C ALA A 186 4.97 -17.86 5.85
N PRO A 187 4.98 -19.18 5.54
CA PRO A 187 6.12 -20.05 5.87
C PRO A 187 7.46 -19.62 5.25
N SER A 188 7.42 -18.85 4.16
CA SER A 188 8.57 -18.21 3.54
C SER A 188 9.17 -17.10 4.39
N GLU A 189 8.36 -16.41 5.21
CA GLU A 189 8.77 -15.38 6.19
C GLU A 189 9.35 -15.96 7.49
N HIS A 190 10.13 -17.04 7.39
CA HIS A 190 10.89 -17.61 8.52
C HIS A 190 11.87 -16.62 9.20
N ASN A 191 12.04 -15.43 8.61
CA ASN A 191 12.55 -14.22 9.23
C ASN A 191 11.68 -13.04 8.75
N VAL A 192 11.24 -12.16 9.66
CA VAL A 192 10.42 -10.98 9.33
C VAL A 192 11.10 -10.00 8.36
N LYS A 193 12.41 -10.12 8.13
CA LYS A 193 13.19 -9.33 7.16
C LYS A 193 13.63 -10.15 5.93
N HIS A 194 12.96 -11.28 5.65
CA HIS A 194 13.24 -12.15 4.51
C HIS A 194 13.03 -11.42 3.16
N PHE A 195 11.86 -10.81 2.97
CA PHE A 195 11.52 -10.14 1.71
C PHE A 195 11.97 -8.67 1.66
N HIS A 196 12.10 -8.12 0.45
CA HIS A 196 12.41 -6.70 0.25
C HIS A 196 11.19 -5.82 0.56
N ALA A 197 11.45 -4.55 0.94
CA ALA A 197 10.43 -3.60 1.40
C ALA A 197 9.19 -3.50 0.49
N ASN A 198 9.38 -3.57 -0.83
CA ASN A 198 8.29 -3.48 -1.81
C ASN A 198 7.19 -4.54 -1.63
N TRP A 199 7.52 -5.69 -1.05
CA TRP A 199 6.56 -6.77 -0.77
C TRP A 199 5.55 -6.32 0.29
N GLU A 200 6.01 -5.89 1.46
CA GLU A 200 5.14 -5.37 2.53
C GLU A 200 4.46 -4.06 2.11
N LEU A 201 5.18 -3.16 1.44
CA LEU A 201 4.65 -1.87 0.99
C LEU A 201 3.45 -2.00 0.04
N CYS A 202 3.46 -2.95 -0.89
CA CYS A 202 2.31 -3.13 -1.78
C CYS A 202 1.11 -3.73 -1.03
N ASN A 203 1.34 -4.65 -0.09
CA ASN A 203 0.29 -5.22 0.76
C ASN A 203 -0.31 -4.15 1.71
N MET A 204 0.52 -3.25 2.25
CA MET A 204 0.06 -2.07 3.01
C MET A 204 -0.78 -1.11 2.16
N ALA A 205 -0.31 -0.75 0.96
CA ALA A 205 -1.06 0.12 0.05
C ALA A 205 -2.46 -0.45 -0.27
N SER A 206 -2.52 -1.78 -0.50
CA SER A 206 -3.74 -2.55 -0.79
C SER A 206 -4.69 -2.62 0.40
N ALA A 207 -4.19 -2.94 1.59
CA ALA A 207 -4.97 -2.99 2.83
C ALA A 207 -5.50 -1.59 3.23
N MET A 208 -4.67 -0.55 3.18
CA MET A 208 -5.09 0.82 3.49
C MET A 208 -6.15 1.31 2.51
N ALA A 209 -5.99 1.02 1.21
CA ALA A 209 -6.96 1.41 0.20
C ALA A 209 -8.35 0.82 0.49
N PHE A 210 -8.40 -0.47 0.83
CA PHE A 210 -9.64 -1.15 1.19
C PHE A 210 -10.21 -0.69 2.53
N GLY A 211 -9.35 -0.35 3.49
CA GLY A 211 -9.72 0.26 4.77
C GLY A 211 -10.55 1.54 4.57
N VAL A 212 -10.06 2.46 3.74
CA VAL A 212 -10.81 3.67 3.35
C VAL A 212 -12.11 3.30 2.62
N TYR A 213 -12.04 2.53 1.53
CA TYR A 213 -13.21 2.21 0.68
C TYR A 213 -14.37 1.53 1.44
N THR A 214 -14.08 0.76 2.49
CA THR A 214 -15.07 0.05 3.31
C THR A 214 -15.38 0.74 4.65
N ASP A 215 -14.92 1.97 4.87
CA ASP A 215 -15.02 2.70 6.14
C ASP A 215 -14.44 1.94 7.36
N ASN A 216 -13.49 1.03 7.11
CA ASN A 216 -12.91 0.14 8.10
C ASN A 216 -11.68 0.79 8.76
N ALA A 217 -11.95 1.61 9.79
CA ALA A 217 -10.94 2.28 10.60
C ALA A 217 -9.88 1.33 11.17
N MET A 218 -10.26 0.12 11.65
CA MET A 218 -9.30 -0.84 12.20
C MET A 218 -8.27 -1.33 11.17
N LEU A 219 -8.69 -1.52 9.91
CA LEU A 219 -7.78 -1.92 8.83
C LEU A 219 -6.86 -0.76 8.40
N PHE A 220 -7.38 0.47 8.38
CA PHE A 220 -6.59 1.67 8.11
C PHE A 220 -5.55 1.91 9.21
N ASP A 221 -5.96 1.89 10.48
CA ASP A 221 -5.11 2.09 11.65
C ASP A 221 -4.02 1.01 11.75
N PHE A 222 -4.35 -0.25 11.46
CA PHE A 222 -3.35 -1.34 11.37
C PHE A 222 -2.22 -0.98 10.39
N VAL A 223 -2.54 -0.47 9.20
CA VAL A 223 -1.52 -0.10 8.20
C VAL A 223 -0.74 1.15 8.64
N VAL A 224 -1.41 2.15 9.23
CA VAL A 224 -0.74 3.34 9.75
C VAL A 224 0.29 2.97 10.84
N GLU A 225 -0.07 2.08 11.77
CA GLU A 225 0.85 1.65 12.84
C GLU A 225 1.93 0.68 12.34
N TYR A 226 1.62 -0.20 11.37
CA TYR A 226 2.62 -1.05 10.73
C TYR A 226 3.65 -0.21 9.95
N PHE A 227 3.20 0.80 9.20
CA PHE A 227 4.09 1.74 8.51
C PHE A 227 5.06 2.42 9.49
N LYS A 228 4.57 2.87 10.65
CA LYS A 228 5.38 3.58 11.65
C LYS A 228 6.33 2.67 12.44
N SER A 229 5.90 1.46 12.78
CA SER A 229 6.46 0.65 13.87
C SER A 229 6.57 -0.86 13.60
N GLY A 230 6.15 -1.34 12.42
CA GLY A 230 6.18 -2.74 12.05
C GLY A 230 7.59 -3.36 12.08
N THR A 231 7.65 -4.67 12.28
CA THR A 231 8.91 -5.43 12.38
C THR A 231 9.58 -5.71 11.04
N GLY A 232 8.77 -5.77 9.97
CA GLY A 232 9.20 -6.11 8.62
C GLY A 232 9.88 -4.98 7.86
N ASN A 233 10.34 -5.28 6.64
CA ASN A 233 11.12 -4.37 5.81
C ASN A 233 10.30 -3.24 5.15
N GLY A 234 8.97 -3.30 5.16
CA GLY A 234 8.09 -2.24 4.67
C GLY A 234 7.83 -1.13 5.68
N ALA A 235 8.00 -1.38 6.98
CA ALA A 235 7.94 -0.34 8.01
C ALA A 235 9.03 0.71 7.75
N ILE A 236 8.71 2.00 7.88
CA ILE A 236 9.49 3.12 7.32
C ILE A 236 10.94 3.19 7.81
N ASN A 237 11.21 2.73 9.05
CA ASN A 237 12.56 2.65 9.63
C ASN A 237 13.43 1.54 9.01
N ASN A 238 12.80 0.49 8.47
CA ASN A 238 13.47 -0.63 7.79
C ASN A 238 13.46 -0.44 6.26
N ALA A 239 12.41 0.18 5.70
CA ALA A 239 12.30 0.47 4.28
C ALA A 239 13.31 1.54 3.83
N ILE A 240 13.55 2.55 4.69
CA ILE A 240 14.55 3.60 4.49
C ILE A 240 15.50 3.57 5.70
N THR A 241 16.56 2.78 5.56
CA THR A 241 17.66 2.68 6.51
C THR A 241 18.62 3.87 6.38
N ASN A 242 19.63 3.89 7.27
CA ASN A 242 20.66 4.90 7.28
C ASN A 242 21.64 4.85 6.10
N LEU A 243 21.45 3.98 5.08
CA LEU A 243 21.98 4.09 3.70
C LEU A 243 21.55 2.85 2.83
N VAL A 244 20.71 3.06 1.79
CA VAL A 244 20.52 2.22 0.54
C VAL A 244 19.84 0.83 0.66
N LEU A 245 18.98 0.24 -0.23
CA LEU A 245 18.01 0.57 -1.32
C LEU A 245 17.29 -0.76 -1.72
N GLU A 246 16.11 -0.84 -2.36
CA GLU A 246 15.16 0.19 -2.82
C GLU A 246 13.94 0.21 -1.89
N PRO A 247 13.47 1.39 -1.49
CA PRO A 247 12.30 1.50 -0.62
C PRO A 247 10.98 1.35 -1.40
N GLY A 248 11.01 0.96 -2.68
CA GLY A 248 9.86 1.02 -3.57
C GLY A 248 9.22 2.40 -3.53
N THR A 249 10.00 3.47 -3.70
CA THR A 249 9.63 4.88 -3.38
C THR A 249 8.21 5.30 -3.79
N GLY A 250 7.72 4.76 -4.91
CA GLY A 250 6.36 4.99 -5.37
C GLY A 250 5.25 4.41 -4.47
N LEU A 251 5.45 3.23 -3.88
CA LEU A 251 4.50 2.63 -2.94
C LEU A 251 4.47 3.36 -1.60
N LEU A 252 5.62 3.87 -1.13
CA LEU A 252 5.66 4.81 -0.01
C LEU A 252 4.85 6.07 -0.31
N GLY A 253 5.00 6.63 -1.52
CA GLY A 253 4.18 7.74 -2.00
C GLY A 253 2.68 7.40 -2.03
N VAL A 254 2.31 6.20 -2.50
CA VAL A 254 0.92 5.72 -2.54
C VAL A 254 0.32 5.63 -1.13
N ILE A 255 1.01 4.97 -0.19
CA ILE A 255 0.56 4.85 1.21
C ILE A 255 0.42 6.24 1.83
N ALA A 256 1.43 7.10 1.68
CA ALA A 256 1.42 8.43 2.26
C ALA A 256 0.35 9.33 1.64
N GLN A 257 0.07 9.23 0.34
CA GLN A 257 -1.01 10.00 -0.31
C GLN A 257 -2.40 9.54 0.13
N GLN A 258 -2.61 8.22 0.24
CA GLN A 258 -3.86 7.66 0.75
C GLN A 258 -4.09 8.10 2.20
N ALA A 259 -3.08 8.05 3.05
CA ALA A 259 -3.15 8.56 4.43
C ALA A 259 -3.38 10.08 4.50
N TRP A 260 -2.66 10.85 3.68
CA TRP A 260 -2.75 12.32 3.63
C TRP A 260 -4.14 12.80 3.24
N ASN A 261 -4.79 12.15 2.27
CA ASN A 261 -6.17 12.47 1.88
C ASN A 261 -7.20 12.12 2.96
N GLN A 262 -6.81 11.39 4.01
CA GLN A 262 -7.57 11.14 5.23
C GLN A 262 -7.08 12.00 6.43
N GLY A 263 -6.18 12.95 6.21
CA GLY A 263 -5.65 13.83 7.25
C GLY A 263 -4.52 13.25 8.11
N VAL A 264 -3.97 12.08 7.74
CA VAL A 264 -2.84 11.45 8.44
C VAL A 264 -1.54 11.74 7.70
N ASP A 265 -0.67 12.56 8.31
CA ASP A 265 0.60 12.94 7.70
C ASP A 265 1.68 11.86 7.88
N LEU A 266 1.78 10.97 6.89
CA LEU A 266 2.89 10.02 6.75
C LEU A 266 4.06 10.58 5.92
N TYR A 267 3.89 11.72 5.24
CA TYR A 267 4.96 12.39 4.49
C TYR A 267 5.91 13.16 5.43
N GLY A 268 5.38 13.85 6.44
CA GLY A 268 6.14 14.50 7.51
C GLY A 268 6.73 13.54 8.55
N TYR A 269 6.24 12.28 8.60
CA TYR A 269 6.63 11.34 9.65
C TYR A 269 8.14 11.03 9.67
N ASN A 270 8.70 10.98 10.88
CA ASN A 270 10.09 10.57 11.15
C ASN A 270 11.12 11.42 10.37
N ASP A 271 11.02 12.74 10.54
CA ASP A 271 11.84 13.76 9.85
C ASP A 271 11.75 13.63 8.32
N SER A 272 10.50 13.60 7.82
CA SER A 272 10.18 13.36 6.40
C SER A 272 10.98 12.22 5.76
N ARG A 273 11.05 11.05 6.42
CA ARG A 273 11.92 9.95 5.95
C ARG A 273 11.66 9.51 4.50
N ILE A 274 10.41 9.60 4.02
CA ILE A 274 10.07 9.35 2.60
C ILE A 274 10.82 10.31 1.67
N LEU A 275 10.93 11.61 2.00
CA LEU A 275 11.70 12.59 1.24
C LEU A 275 13.16 12.18 1.14
N HIS A 276 13.81 11.85 2.27
CA HIS A 276 15.22 11.46 2.28
C HIS A 276 15.52 10.23 1.40
N GLY A 277 14.69 9.18 1.47
CA GLY A 277 14.84 8.02 0.59
C GLY A 277 14.57 8.35 -0.89
N ALA A 278 13.61 9.24 -1.16
CA ALA A 278 13.29 9.67 -2.52
C ALA A 278 14.40 10.56 -3.13
N GLU A 279 14.97 11.49 -2.38
CA GLU A 279 16.13 12.29 -2.80
C GLU A 279 17.36 11.42 -3.06
N TYR A 280 17.64 10.46 -2.16
CA TYR A 280 18.71 9.49 -2.33
C TYR A 280 18.55 8.74 -3.66
N PHE A 281 17.36 8.18 -3.92
CA PHE A 281 17.10 7.41 -5.14
C PHE A 281 17.08 8.28 -6.41
N ALA A 282 16.60 9.53 -6.31
CA ALA A 282 16.63 10.48 -7.41
C ALA A 282 18.07 10.84 -7.81
N ARG A 283 18.94 11.17 -6.83
CA ARG A 283 20.37 11.45 -7.06
C ARG A 283 21.05 10.30 -7.79
N TYR A 284 20.84 9.06 -7.32
CA TYR A 284 21.44 7.87 -7.94
C TYR A 284 20.97 7.65 -9.37
N ASN A 285 19.66 7.77 -9.63
CA ASN A 285 19.10 7.59 -10.97
C ASN A 285 19.49 8.68 -11.96
N LEU A 286 19.82 9.89 -11.49
CA LEU A 286 20.39 10.95 -12.30
C LEU A 286 21.89 10.74 -12.62
N GLY A 287 22.47 9.58 -12.28
CA GLY A 287 23.86 9.24 -12.59
C GLY A 287 24.88 9.77 -11.58
N ASN A 288 24.44 10.47 -10.52
CA ASN A 288 25.34 10.91 -9.44
C ASN A 288 25.73 9.73 -8.56
N ASP A 289 26.94 9.80 -8.01
CA ASP A 289 27.37 8.90 -6.95
C ASP A 289 26.63 9.20 -5.65
N VAL A 290 26.39 8.13 -4.90
CA VAL A 290 25.71 8.15 -3.61
C VAL A 290 26.44 7.18 -2.68
N PRO A 291 26.61 7.51 -1.39
CA PRO A 291 27.23 6.61 -0.43
C PRO A 291 26.47 5.27 -0.32
N PHE A 292 27.16 4.17 -0.02
CA PHE A 292 26.56 2.83 0.13
C PHE A 292 27.01 2.15 1.43
N GLU A 293 26.06 1.76 2.28
CA GLU A 293 26.30 0.82 3.38
C GLU A 293 26.02 -0.61 2.89
N PRO A 294 26.96 -1.56 3.03
CA PRO A 294 26.72 -2.96 2.75
C PRO A 294 25.52 -3.52 3.53
N TRP A 295 24.53 -4.02 2.80
CA TRP A 295 23.28 -4.54 3.36
C TRP A 295 23.17 -6.05 3.13
N THR A 296 22.72 -6.77 4.15
CA THR A 296 22.53 -8.22 4.13
C THR A 296 21.23 -8.59 4.85
N ASN A 297 20.42 -9.43 4.23
CA ASN A 297 19.35 -10.16 4.91
C ASN A 297 19.69 -11.66 4.99
N SER A 298 18.73 -12.51 5.36
CA SER A 298 18.93 -13.95 5.50
C SER A 298 19.15 -14.73 4.18
N ILE A 299 19.12 -14.07 3.02
CA ILE A 299 19.15 -14.70 1.68
C ILE A 299 20.23 -14.09 0.78
N VAL A 300 20.42 -12.77 0.86
CA VAL A 300 21.24 -11.99 -0.07
C VAL A 300 22.08 -10.94 0.66
N SER A 301 23.27 -10.69 0.13
CA SER A 301 24.19 -9.64 0.57
C SER A 301 24.56 -8.75 -0.61
N PHE A 302 24.45 -7.44 -0.43
CA PHE A 302 24.88 -6.43 -1.39
C PHE A 302 26.04 -5.64 -0.79
N THR A 303 27.17 -5.62 -1.48
CA THR A 303 28.37 -4.85 -1.10
C THR A 303 28.50 -3.54 -1.87
N HIS A 304 27.64 -3.33 -2.85
CA HIS A 304 27.57 -2.15 -3.71
C HIS A 304 26.13 -1.95 -4.19
N ILE A 305 25.80 -0.72 -4.58
CA ILE A 305 24.53 -0.37 -5.20
C ILE A 305 24.42 -1.01 -6.59
N SER A 306 23.26 -1.60 -6.92
CA SER A 306 23.09 -2.24 -8.23
C SER A 306 22.99 -1.20 -9.35
N LEU A 307 23.70 -1.45 -10.46
CA LEU A 307 23.56 -0.69 -11.70
C LEU A 307 22.29 -1.06 -12.48
N ASP A 308 21.64 -2.17 -12.14
CA ASP A 308 20.42 -2.63 -12.81
C ASP A 308 19.30 -1.60 -12.66
N SER A 309 18.63 -1.27 -13.76
CA SER A 309 17.56 -0.25 -13.82
C SER A 309 17.97 1.17 -13.37
N ARG A 310 19.26 1.49 -13.20
CA ARG A 310 19.69 2.87 -12.90
C ARG A 310 19.26 3.80 -14.05
N GLY A 311 18.58 4.89 -13.69
CA GLY A 311 18.00 5.84 -14.66
C GLY A 311 16.66 5.40 -15.26
N ALA A 312 16.07 4.29 -14.82
CA ALA A 312 14.74 3.89 -15.25
C ALA A 312 13.68 4.90 -14.78
N VAL A 313 12.87 5.41 -15.72
CA VAL A 313 11.77 6.31 -15.41
C VAL A 313 10.58 5.50 -14.88
N ARG A 314 10.15 5.80 -13.65
CA ARG A 314 8.93 5.27 -13.03
C ARG A 314 7.84 6.35 -12.99
N PRO A 315 6.55 5.99 -13.10
CA PRO A 315 5.46 6.97 -13.19
C PRO A 315 5.08 7.61 -11.84
N THR A 316 5.81 7.25 -10.77
CA THR A 316 5.51 7.57 -9.37
C THR A 316 6.18 8.85 -8.87
N TRP A 317 7.13 9.40 -9.61
CA TRP A 317 7.89 10.59 -9.21
C TRP A 317 7.04 11.86 -9.10
N GLU A 318 6.04 12.05 -9.96
CA GLU A 318 5.21 13.26 -9.93
C GLU A 318 4.37 13.36 -8.65
N LEU A 319 3.99 12.22 -8.05
CA LEU A 319 3.26 12.17 -6.78
C LEU A 319 4.10 12.75 -5.64
N LEU A 320 5.32 12.24 -5.49
CA LEU A 320 6.26 12.72 -4.48
C LEU A 320 6.62 14.19 -4.70
N TYR A 321 6.91 14.56 -5.96
CA TYR A 321 7.24 15.94 -6.32
C TYR A 321 6.09 16.93 -6.06
N ALA A 322 4.84 16.53 -6.34
CA ALA A 322 3.66 17.35 -6.10
C ALA A 322 3.36 17.57 -4.61
N HIS A 323 3.67 16.61 -3.73
CA HIS A 323 3.53 16.82 -2.30
C HIS A 323 4.62 17.76 -1.76
N TYR A 324 5.89 17.44 -2.03
CA TYR A 324 7.07 18.09 -1.43
C TYR A 324 7.60 19.31 -2.23
N THR A 325 6.75 20.03 -2.96
CA THR A 325 7.06 21.06 -3.99
C THR A 325 8.13 22.12 -3.66
N THR A 326 8.40 22.38 -2.37
CA THR A 326 9.42 23.35 -1.93
C THR A 326 10.81 22.73 -1.71
N LEU A 327 10.89 21.45 -1.36
CA LEU A 327 12.12 20.78 -0.90
C LEU A 327 12.89 20.09 -2.04
N PHE A 328 12.20 19.56 -3.05
CA PHE A 328 12.80 18.78 -4.15
C PHE A 328 13.63 19.55 -5.19
N LYS A 329 13.70 20.89 -5.09
CA LYS A 329 14.13 21.78 -6.19
C LYS A 329 15.51 21.49 -6.77
N ASN A 330 16.40 20.83 -6.02
CA ASN A 330 17.78 20.61 -6.43
C ASN A 330 18.06 19.26 -7.11
N TYR A 331 17.16 18.25 -7.02
CA TYR A 331 17.51 16.87 -7.45
C TYR A 331 16.43 16.08 -8.21
N THR A 332 15.26 16.66 -8.52
CA THR A 332 14.30 16.06 -9.46
C THR A 332 13.93 16.94 -10.65
N ALA A 333 14.47 18.17 -10.74
CA ALA A 333 14.12 19.11 -11.80
C ALA A 333 14.34 18.52 -13.21
N GLU A 334 15.53 18.00 -13.51
CA GLU A 334 15.84 17.48 -14.85
C GLU A 334 15.04 16.24 -15.24
N SER A 335 14.65 15.39 -14.27
CA SER A 335 13.78 14.23 -14.55
C SER A 335 12.29 14.59 -14.66
N THR A 336 11.87 15.80 -14.27
CA THR A 336 10.45 16.21 -14.20
C THR A 336 10.05 17.33 -15.17
N GLN A 337 10.98 18.13 -15.71
CA GLN A 337 10.65 19.44 -16.27
C GLN A 337 10.14 19.52 -17.73
N SER A 338 10.31 18.51 -18.60
CA SER A 338 9.96 18.66 -20.03
C SER A 338 9.09 17.57 -20.68
N SER A 339 8.77 16.48 -19.96
CA SER A 339 8.05 15.34 -20.54
C SER A 339 6.92 14.84 -19.65
N PHE A 340 5.74 14.66 -20.26
CA PHE A 340 4.57 13.96 -19.71
C PHE A 340 4.99 12.62 -19.08
N LYS A 341 4.52 12.35 -17.85
CA LYS A 341 4.82 11.08 -17.16
C LYS A 341 3.84 9.99 -17.60
N PRO A 342 4.32 8.89 -18.20
CA PRO A 342 3.45 7.83 -18.71
C PRO A 342 2.53 7.28 -17.62
N GLY A 343 1.26 7.06 -17.97
CA GLY A 343 0.35 6.23 -17.19
C GLY A 343 0.56 4.73 -17.41
N VAL A 344 -0.25 3.95 -16.69
CA VAL A 344 -0.29 2.50 -16.80
C VAL A 344 -0.38 2.02 -18.27
N GLY A 345 0.42 1.02 -18.63
CA GLY A 345 0.45 0.43 -19.97
C GLY A 345 1.15 1.25 -21.06
N LEU A 346 1.92 2.29 -20.72
CA LEU A 346 2.67 3.10 -21.69
C LEU A 346 4.17 2.78 -21.82
N GLY A 347 4.70 1.88 -20.99
CA GLY A 347 6.09 1.40 -21.10
C GLY A 347 6.27 0.10 -21.90
N GLY A 348 5.17 -0.48 -22.39
CA GLY A 348 5.13 -1.84 -22.96
C GLY A 348 4.51 -2.84 -21.99
N GLU A 349 4.62 -4.13 -22.31
CA GLU A 349 4.10 -5.22 -21.48
C GLU A 349 5.01 -5.53 -20.27
N GLY A 350 4.51 -6.39 -19.36
CA GLY A 350 5.22 -6.84 -18.16
C GLY A 350 4.90 -6.02 -16.91
N SER A 351 5.00 -6.66 -15.73
CA SER A 351 4.40 -6.14 -14.49
C SER A 351 4.85 -4.72 -14.11
N GLY A 352 6.13 -4.39 -14.30
CA GLY A 352 6.68 -3.08 -13.91
C GLY A 352 6.04 -1.87 -14.61
N HIS A 353 5.27 -2.07 -15.69
CA HIS A 353 4.47 -1.05 -16.38
C HIS A 353 3.00 -0.98 -15.91
N PHE A 354 2.61 -1.91 -15.04
CA PHE A 354 1.26 -2.11 -14.48
C PHE A 354 1.24 -2.31 -12.95
N ASP A 355 2.38 -2.20 -12.28
CA ASP A 355 2.50 -2.19 -10.81
C ASP A 355 2.18 -0.79 -10.21
N GLY A 356 1.90 0.19 -11.08
CA GLY A 356 1.55 1.59 -10.79
C GLY A 356 0.30 2.06 -11.56
N VAL A 357 -0.64 2.77 -10.92
CA VAL A 357 -1.74 3.47 -11.67
C VAL A 357 -1.20 4.51 -12.66
N GLY A 358 -0.09 5.16 -12.29
CA GLY A 358 0.59 6.18 -13.06
C GLY A 358 -0.21 7.48 -13.20
N TRP A 359 -0.16 8.10 -14.39
CA TRP A 359 -0.86 9.36 -14.73
C TRP A 359 -0.49 10.56 -13.86
N GLY A 360 0.69 10.58 -13.24
CA GLY A 360 1.08 11.64 -12.31
C GLY A 360 0.93 13.07 -12.86
N SER A 361 1.27 13.29 -14.14
CA SER A 361 1.07 14.60 -14.80
C SER A 361 -0.39 15.03 -14.95
N LEU A 362 -1.34 14.11 -14.88
CA LEU A 362 -2.78 14.38 -14.84
C LEU A 362 -3.27 14.47 -13.39
N LEU A 363 -2.99 13.45 -12.58
CA LEU A 363 -3.60 13.22 -11.27
C LEU A 363 -2.98 14.05 -10.16
N HIS A 364 -1.66 14.27 -10.16
CA HIS A 364 -0.95 14.85 -9.02
C HIS A 364 -0.30 16.18 -9.34
N ARG A 365 0.08 16.44 -10.60
CA ARG A 365 0.75 17.70 -10.95
C ARG A 365 -0.08 18.92 -10.53
N LEU A 366 0.59 19.81 -9.83
CA LEU A 366 0.10 21.12 -9.40
C LEU A 366 0.60 22.17 -10.41
N GLY A 367 -0.19 23.20 -10.66
CA GLY A 367 0.25 24.32 -11.50
C GLY A 367 0.97 25.40 -10.68
N GLU A 368 1.61 26.35 -11.35
CA GLU A 368 2.27 27.50 -10.72
C GLU A 368 1.28 28.43 -9.99
N ASP A 369 -0.01 28.31 -10.32
CA ASP A 369 -1.18 28.91 -9.68
C ASP A 369 -1.63 28.20 -8.39
N TYR A 370 -1.01 27.08 -8.03
CA TYR A 370 -1.37 26.35 -6.80
C TYR A 370 -0.77 27.02 -5.56
N VAL A 371 -1.66 27.55 -4.71
CA VAL A 371 -1.33 27.96 -3.34
C VAL A 371 -1.67 26.80 -2.40
N PRO A 372 -0.72 26.28 -1.61
CA PRO A 372 -1.02 25.25 -0.61
C PRO A 372 -2.08 25.72 0.36
N ALA A 373 -3.07 24.88 0.65
CA ALA A 373 -3.90 25.06 1.82
C ALA A 373 -2.99 24.92 3.05
N VAL A 374 -2.82 26.00 3.82
CA VAL A 374 -2.03 25.96 5.06
C VAL A 374 -2.77 25.04 6.04
N SER A 375 -2.23 23.85 6.28
CA SER A 375 -2.69 23.01 7.38
C SER A 375 -2.55 23.81 8.68
N SER A 376 -3.68 24.15 9.29
CA SER A 376 -3.76 24.86 10.56
C SER A 376 -3.50 23.92 11.75
N THR A 377 -2.51 23.04 11.62
CA THR A 377 -1.85 22.41 12.77
C THR A 377 -1.03 23.48 13.47
N SER A 378 -1.67 24.17 14.42
CA SER A 378 -0.99 25.07 15.33
C SER A 378 0.21 24.34 15.96
N LEU A 379 1.40 24.92 15.84
CA LEU A 379 2.47 24.64 16.81
C LEU A 379 1.96 25.08 18.18
N ALA A 380 1.33 24.15 18.89
CA ALA A 380 1.08 24.30 20.31
C ALA A 380 2.44 24.31 20.99
N SER A 381 2.92 25.52 21.29
CA SER A 381 4.17 25.75 22.00
C SER A 381 4.16 24.94 23.29
N GLN A 382 5.08 23.97 23.38
CA GLN A 382 5.43 23.33 24.65
C GLN A 382 5.67 24.42 25.70
N PRO A 383 5.03 24.39 26.88
CA PRO A 383 5.25 25.41 27.90
C PRO A 383 6.71 25.36 28.34
N THR A 384 7.46 26.42 28.03
CA THR A 384 8.80 26.62 28.55
C THR A 384 8.71 26.82 30.06
N THR A 385 8.99 25.76 30.82
CA THR A 385 9.09 25.86 32.27
C THR A 385 10.31 26.68 32.61
N SER A 386 10.06 27.91 33.08
CA SER A 386 11.09 28.85 33.49
C SER A 386 11.92 28.26 34.63
N SER A 387 13.22 28.09 34.40
CA SER A 387 14.16 27.77 35.46
C SER A 387 14.24 28.93 36.45
N ASN A 388 14.00 28.64 37.73
CA ASN A 388 14.47 29.47 38.83
C ASN A 388 15.23 28.55 39.79
N PRO A 389 16.45 28.91 40.21
CA PRO A 389 17.30 28.02 41.00
C PRO A 389 16.87 28.06 42.47
N PHE A 390 17.01 26.95 43.20
CA PHE A 390 17.70 26.94 44.51
C PHE A 390 17.97 25.54 45.06
N VAL A 391 19.17 25.41 45.64
CA VAL A 391 19.60 24.50 46.71
C VAL A 391 19.55 22.97 46.48
N ALA A 392 20.74 22.39 46.49
CA ALA A 392 20.95 20.96 46.71
C ALA A 392 20.76 20.60 48.20
N SER A 393 20.11 19.47 48.47
CA SER A 393 20.29 18.72 49.71
C SER A 393 20.47 17.24 49.39
N SER A 394 21.60 16.69 49.81
CA SER A 394 21.99 15.30 49.61
C SER A 394 21.16 14.33 50.46
N ALA A 395 20.65 13.27 49.84
CA ALA A 395 20.24 12.05 50.54
C ALA A 395 20.49 10.83 49.65
N SER A 396 21.59 10.11 49.89
CA SER A 396 21.84 8.82 49.26
C SER A 396 20.94 7.76 49.91
N THR A 397 20.26 6.94 49.12
CA THR A 397 19.79 5.64 49.59
C THR A 397 19.95 4.62 48.47
N LEU A 398 20.94 3.75 48.65
CA LEU A 398 21.17 2.57 47.84
C LEU A 398 20.10 1.52 48.20
N LEU A 399 19.45 0.88 47.24
CA LEU A 399 18.83 -0.43 47.45
C LEU A 399 18.73 -1.23 46.14
N THR A 400 18.91 -2.54 46.28
CA THR A 400 19.32 -3.47 45.24
C THR A 400 18.17 -4.23 44.57
N LYS A 401 18.47 -4.82 43.41
CA LYS A 401 17.66 -5.81 42.67
C LYS A 401 16.90 -6.81 43.57
N THR A 402 15.69 -7.16 43.14
CA THR A 402 15.26 -8.57 43.10
C THR A 402 14.24 -8.80 41.98
N SER A 403 14.44 -9.86 41.20
CA SER A 403 13.42 -10.39 40.27
C SER A 403 12.48 -11.33 41.02
N ALA A 404 11.20 -11.37 40.64
CA ALA A 404 10.29 -12.45 41.05
C ALA A 404 9.31 -12.80 39.91
N TYR A 405 9.44 -14.02 39.38
CA TYR A 405 8.36 -14.69 38.65
C TYR A 405 7.26 -15.07 39.64
N VAL A 406 6.00 -14.75 39.35
CA VAL A 406 4.84 -15.41 39.97
C VAL A 406 3.78 -15.71 38.91
N THR A 407 3.39 -16.98 38.84
CA THR A 407 2.30 -17.51 38.02
C THR A 407 0.96 -17.40 38.77
N LYS A 408 -0.10 -16.91 38.10
CA LYS A 408 -1.47 -17.44 38.24
C LYS A 408 -2.47 -16.78 37.28
N SER A 409 -3.21 -17.61 36.55
CA SER A 409 -4.53 -17.25 36.03
C SER A 409 -5.57 -17.29 37.17
N PRO A 410 -6.72 -16.62 37.00
CA PRO A 410 -7.96 -17.40 37.02
C PRO A 410 -8.89 -17.10 35.84
N SER A 411 -9.81 -18.04 35.63
CA SER A 411 -10.79 -18.13 34.55
C SER A 411 -12.00 -17.20 34.68
N MET A 412 -12.64 -16.86 33.56
CA MET A 412 -14.11 -16.80 33.51
C MET A 412 -14.69 -17.23 32.15
N SER A 413 -15.92 -17.74 32.21
CA SER A 413 -16.65 -18.54 31.22
C SER A 413 -17.01 -17.90 29.89
N PHE A 414 -17.10 -18.72 28.84
CA PHE A 414 -18.02 -18.52 27.71
C PHE A 414 -19.04 -19.66 27.63
N GLN A 415 -20.27 -19.33 27.22
CA GLN A 415 -21.39 -20.29 27.12
C GLN A 415 -21.31 -21.16 25.86
N THR A 416 -21.90 -22.35 25.98
CA THR A 416 -21.95 -23.41 24.97
C THR A 416 -22.88 -23.12 23.80
N SER A 417 -22.48 -23.54 22.60
CA SER A 417 -23.40 -23.94 21.54
C SER A 417 -22.97 -25.30 20.98
N THR A 418 -23.91 -26.23 20.92
CA THR A 418 -23.66 -27.67 20.73
C THR A 418 -23.54 -28.03 19.25
N VAL A 419 -22.54 -28.85 18.88
CA VAL A 419 -22.50 -29.56 17.60
C VAL A 419 -22.32 -31.05 17.85
N THR A 420 -23.28 -31.84 17.42
CA THR A 420 -23.30 -33.30 17.58
C THR A 420 -22.36 -33.97 16.58
N ILE A 421 -21.39 -34.75 17.07
CA ILE A 421 -20.53 -35.60 16.24
C ILE A 421 -21.11 -37.01 16.18
N ILE A 422 -21.37 -37.52 14.98
CA ILE A 422 -21.67 -38.94 14.75
C ILE A 422 -20.38 -39.63 14.33
N THR A 423 -19.89 -40.54 15.17
CA THR A 423 -18.75 -41.42 14.85
C THR A 423 -19.21 -42.70 14.15
N THR A 424 -18.56 -43.06 13.04
CA THR A 424 -18.51 -44.44 12.54
C THR A 424 -17.06 -44.87 12.32
N SER A 425 -16.69 -45.94 13.01
CA SER A 425 -15.37 -46.58 12.92
C SER A 425 -15.32 -47.59 11.79
N GLN A 426 -14.17 -47.71 11.10
CA GLN A 426 -13.75 -48.98 10.51
C GLN A 426 -12.23 -49.08 10.41
N SER A 427 -11.73 -50.31 10.56
CA SER A 427 -10.31 -50.65 10.72
C SER A 427 -9.91 -51.73 9.72
N VAL A 428 -8.75 -51.61 9.06
CA VAL A 428 -8.07 -52.73 8.39
C VAL A 428 -6.55 -52.61 8.57
N LEU A 429 -5.89 -53.72 8.89
CA LEU A 429 -4.44 -53.86 9.01
C LEU A 429 -3.75 -54.08 7.65
N GLY A 430 -2.48 -53.67 7.54
CA GLY A 430 -1.59 -54.07 6.45
C GLY A 430 -0.14 -53.68 6.72
N THR A 431 0.73 -54.66 6.94
CA THR A 431 2.16 -54.48 7.23
C THR A 431 3.05 -54.88 6.05
N SER A 432 4.06 -54.07 5.69
CA SER A 432 5.34 -54.60 5.16
C SER A 432 6.54 -53.63 5.25
N SER A 433 7.64 -54.21 5.73
CA SER A 433 9.08 -53.92 5.51
C SER A 433 9.59 -52.59 4.91
N VAL A 434 10.55 -52.01 5.64
CA VAL A 434 11.56 -51.01 5.21
C VAL A 434 12.63 -51.67 4.30
N PRO A 435 13.29 -50.91 3.41
CA PRO A 435 14.76 -50.83 3.52
C PRO A 435 15.30 -49.40 3.48
N THR A 436 16.36 -49.18 4.27
CA THR A 436 17.07 -47.91 4.42
C THR A 436 18.07 -47.69 3.28
N THR A 437 18.06 -46.51 2.66
CA THR A 437 19.24 -45.97 1.95
C THR A 437 19.44 -44.50 2.31
N ALA A 438 20.60 -44.19 2.87
CA ALA A 438 21.07 -42.82 3.05
C ALA A 438 21.69 -42.33 1.74
N SER A 439 21.41 -41.08 1.35
CA SER A 439 22.13 -40.38 0.29
C SER A 439 22.14 -38.89 0.59
N GLU A 440 23.32 -38.31 0.45
CA GLU A 440 23.79 -37.04 1.00
C GLU A 440 22.98 -35.80 0.59
N ALA A 441 22.96 -34.82 1.49
CA ALA A 441 22.46 -33.47 1.17
C ALA A 441 23.44 -32.74 0.24
N THR A 442 22.92 -32.08 -0.81
CA THR A 442 23.68 -31.04 -1.52
C THR A 442 22.81 -29.90 -2.03
N SER A 443 23.06 -28.71 -1.45
CA SER A 443 22.87 -27.37 -2.01
C SER A 443 21.53 -27.00 -2.69
N VAL A 444 20.69 -26.31 -1.92
CA VAL A 444 19.74 -25.30 -2.41
C VAL A 444 20.49 -24.23 -3.19
N ASN A 445 20.23 -24.07 -4.50
CA ASN A 445 20.75 -22.94 -5.29
C ASN A 445 20.00 -22.69 -6.61
N ALA A 446 18.70 -22.36 -6.53
CA ALA A 446 17.85 -22.19 -7.72
C ALA A 446 16.74 -21.13 -7.57
N CYS A 447 17.05 -19.92 -7.06
CA CYS A 447 16.07 -18.82 -7.03
C CYS A 447 16.58 -17.46 -7.58
N ALA A 448 17.89 -17.18 -7.56
CA ALA A 448 18.44 -15.85 -7.89
C ALA A 448 18.96 -15.68 -9.35
N ARG A 449 18.56 -16.52 -10.31
CA ARG A 449 19.04 -16.42 -11.71
C ARG A 449 17.99 -16.80 -12.76
N LYS A 450 17.05 -15.89 -13.09
CA LYS A 450 16.37 -15.87 -14.41
C LYS A 450 15.57 -14.60 -14.75
N HIS A 451 16.18 -13.42 -14.63
CA HIS A 451 15.82 -12.28 -15.50
C HIS A 451 16.98 -11.99 -16.44
N ARG A 452 17.06 -12.80 -17.50
CA ARG A 452 17.95 -12.59 -18.64
C ARG A 452 17.09 -12.39 -19.88
N THR A 453 17.07 -11.14 -20.33
CA THR A 453 16.51 -10.61 -21.59
C THR A 453 16.24 -11.62 -22.71
N ARG A 454 15.09 -11.49 -23.37
CA ARG A 454 15.01 -11.62 -24.84
C ARG A 454 13.80 -10.86 -25.40
N THR A 455 14.12 -9.93 -26.32
CA THR A 455 13.26 -9.17 -27.25
C THR A 455 12.06 -8.46 -26.64
#